data_AF-A0A956D4D4-F1
#
_entry.id   AF-A0A956D4D4-F1
#
_cell.length_a   1.000
_cell.length_b   1.000
_cell.length_c   1.000
_cell.angle_alpha   90.00
_cell.angle_beta   90.00
_cell.angle_gamma   90.00
#
_symmetry.space_group_name_H-M   'P 1'
#
loop_
_entity.id
_entity.type
_entity.pdbx_description
1 polymer ?
#
loop_
_entity_poly.entity_id
_entity_poly.type
_entity_poly.pdbx_seq_one_letter_code
_entity_poly.pdbx_strand_id
1 'polypeptide(L)'
;VHSQIDVLDNVAFGDNARIAGTPIFAGDPSETSILDGDLSQTFRLRRLWLQFLIPIGQIRIGRQPSNGGLGLLFNDGNGFRNDFGDALDGTTYDRVLFATRPLTIINALTRGDSRPTPLIFALAYDWLAEDTLGVGRDPIPRRPGPFTWLTGGEDDVWQTTMVLAWNDADFNSEVNARDELSAGLVLVHRGQDSTSSNVWIGDFFYRLRWSAFGRRAPSLYSEGELYTIQGTTNGVGLIGPIDPDTGRTGMQGGANIWGGAARLGVESAENAWSVPNQSNGRTGATYATWAAYLESGFSTGQEGAVTAIGSYSTLTQRPNNNAYMVGLLLYPLVLAVRTANQYTETFDAVWSGGGVWNSVYILPNIRVRPIPGLELIGQFLVAFADQLNLPLADNRDPAPASTFCGLGEECLLGWEADVALKMNWGPNDEMRWSNEFGIMGAGPALGPRLQSSIVWTLQSRIAYVF
;
A
#
# COMPACT_ATOMS: atom_id res chain seq x y z
N VAL A 1 -26.55 3.31 -2.32
CA VAL A 1 -25.77 3.61 -1.10
C VAL A 1 -24.80 2.47 -0.90
N HIS A 2 -23.56 2.74 -0.52
CA HIS A 2 -22.55 1.72 -0.23
C HIS A 2 -21.97 1.96 1.15
N SER A 3 -21.74 0.90 1.92
CA SER A 3 -21.14 0.95 3.25
C SER A 3 -20.20 -0.24 3.47
N GLN A 4 -19.18 -0.02 4.30
CA GLN A 4 -18.32 -1.08 4.82
C GLN A 4 -18.21 -0.90 6.33
N ILE A 5 -18.43 -2.00 7.04
CA ILE A 5 -18.38 -2.08 8.49
C ILE A 5 -17.39 -3.18 8.84
N ASP A 6 -16.44 -2.86 9.70
CA ASP A 6 -15.47 -3.81 10.23
C ASP A 6 -15.97 -4.26 11.62
N VAL A 7 -16.00 -5.57 11.86
CA VAL A 7 -16.50 -6.19 13.10
C VAL A 7 -15.42 -7.12 13.65
N LEU A 8 -14.99 -6.89 14.89
CA LEU A 8 -13.89 -7.61 15.54
C LEU A 8 -12.59 -7.60 14.71
N ASP A 9 -12.35 -6.48 14.02
CA ASP A 9 -11.20 -6.33 13.15
C ASP A 9 -9.91 -6.12 13.95
N ASN A 10 -8.85 -6.81 13.54
CA ASN A 10 -7.53 -6.81 14.19
C ASN A 10 -7.55 -7.09 15.69
N VAL A 11 -8.56 -7.81 16.19
CA VAL A 11 -8.65 -8.21 17.60
C VAL A 11 -7.75 -9.41 17.87
N ALA A 12 -6.76 -9.22 18.74
CA ALA A 12 -5.91 -10.28 19.25
C ALA A 12 -6.61 -11.01 20.40
N PHE A 13 -6.96 -12.28 20.21
CA PHE A 13 -7.51 -13.13 21.27
C PHE A 13 -6.41 -13.94 21.94
N GLY A 14 -6.24 -13.74 23.26
CA GLY A 14 -5.43 -14.62 24.10
C GLY A 14 -3.92 -14.41 24.01
N ASP A 15 -3.45 -13.17 23.85
CA ASP A 15 -2.01 -12.86 23.89
C ASP A 15 -1.41 -13.15 25.29
N ASN A 16 -0.97 -14.39 25.47
CA ASN A 16 -0.23 -14.83 26.64
C ASN A 16 1.29 -14.59 26.51
N ALA A 17 1.76 -14.11 25.35
CA ALA A 17 3.17 -13.98 25.01
C ALA A 17 3.67 -12.52 25.01
N ARG A 18 2.77 -11.54 25.19
CA ARG A 18 3.06 -10.09 25.21
C ARG A 18 3.75 -9.60 23.93
N ILE A 19 3.31 -10.12 22.79
CA ILE A 19 3.90 -9.74 21.48
C ILE A 19 3.27 -8.43 21.01
N ALA A 20 2.00 -8.18 21.32
CA ALA A 20 1.44 -6.83 21.29
C ALA A 20 1.74 -6.15 22.63
N GLY A 21 2.24 -4.91 22.60
CA GLY A 21 2.51 -4.13 23.81
C GLY A 21 1.22 -3.83 24.56
N THR A 22 0.72 -4.76 25.37
CA THR A 22 -0.50 -4.54 26.14
C THR A 22 -0.16 -3.69 27.36
N PRO A 23 -0.84 -2.55 27.59
CA PRO A 23 -0.68 -1.79 28.81
C PRO A 23 -0.86 -2.71 30.04
N ILE A 24 0.00 -2.59 31.05
CA ILE A 24 -0.01 -3.45 32.26
C ILE A 24 -1.35 -3.41 33.04
N PHE A 25 -2.22 -2.45 32.71
CA PHE A 25 -3.56 -2.26 33.29
C PHE A 25 -4.70 -2.42 32.28
N ALA A 26 -4.45 -2.95 31.07
CA ALA A 26 -5.53 -3.25 30.13
C ALA A 26 -6.47 -4.30 30.74
N GLY A 27 -7.74 -3.94 30.95
CA GLY A 27 -8.72 -4.78 31.64
C GLY A 27 -9.12 -6.04 30.86
N ASP A 28 -9.07 -5.98 29.53
CA ASP A 28 -9.55 -7.03 28.63
C ASP A 28 -8.50 -7.33 27.53
N PRO A 29 -7.47 -8.16 27.81
CA PRO A 29 -6.42 -8.51 26.84
C PRO A 29 -6.93 -9.29 25.63
N SER A 30 -8.20 -9.71 25.63
CA SER A 30 -8.90 -10.39 24.53
C SER A 30 -9.56 -9.45 23.51
N GLU A 31 -9.53 -8.14 23.73
CA GLU A 31 -10.11 -7.13 22.84
C GLU A 31 -9.06 -6.07 22.43
N THR A 32 -7.81 -6.45 22.22
CA THR A 32 -6.72 -5.51 21.92
C THR A 32 -6.36 -5.48 20.43
N SER A 33 -6.03 -4.29 19.93
CA SER A 33 -5.61 -4.04 18.55
C SER A 33 -4.20 -4.58 18.32
N ILE A 34 -3.99 -5.29 17.21
CA ILE A 34 -2.66 -5.76 16.80
C ILE A 34 -1.70 -4.63 16.41
N LEU A 35 -2.23 -3.43 16.12
CA LEU A 35 -1.43 -2.27 15.70
C LEU A 35 -0.83 -1.52 16.88
N ASP A 36 -1.64 -1.25 17.91
CA ASP A 36 -1.27 -0.31 18.99
C ASP A 36 -1.33 -0.95 20.39
N GLY A 37 -1.85 -2.19 20.52
CA GLY A 37 -1.99 -2.88 21.81
C GLY A 37 -3.14 -2.38 22.71
N ASP A 38 -3.84 -1.33 22.28
CA ASP A 38 -5.00 -0.74 22.97
C ASP A 38 -6.31 -1.49 22.70
N LEU A 39 -7.34 -1.25 23.53
CA LEU A 39 -8.68 -1.80 23.32
C LEU A 39 -9.23 -1.42 21.95
N SER A 40 -9.47 -2.41 21.10
CA SER A 40 -9.96 -2.24 19.73
C SER A 40 -11.47 -1.97 19.74
N GLN A 41 -11.93 -1.11 18.83
CA GLN A 41 -13.36 -0.93 18.62
C GLN A 41 -13.94 -2.16 17.91
N THR A 42 -14.77 -2.93 18.61
CA THR A 42 -15.46 -4.12 18.08
C THR A 42 -16.33 -3.83 16.85
N PHE A 43 -16.83 -2.60 16.71
CA PHE A 43 -17.62 -2.16 15.55
C PHE A 43 -17.09 -0.82 15.03
N ARG A 44 -16.66 -0.79 13.77
CA ARG A 44 -16.17 0.41 13.09
C ARG A 44 -16.86 0.61 11.75
N LEU A 45 -17.50 1.76 11.55
CA LEU A 45 -17.97 2.17 10.22
C LEU A 45 -16.77 2.68 9.42
N ARG A 46 -16.14 1.79 8.65
CA ARG A 46 -14.96 2.12 7.84
C ARG A 46 -15.30 3.10 6.72
N ARG A 47 -16.41 2.87 6.02
CA ARG A 47 -16.78 3.62 4.80
C ARG A 47 -18.27 3.75 4.62
N LEU A 48 -18.69 4.88 4.07
CA LEU A 48 -20.06 5.15 3.66
C LEU A 48 -20.05 6.20 2.55
N TRP A 49 -20.62 5.86 1.41
CA TRP A 49 -20.73 6.81 0.30
C TRP A 49 -21.99 6.60 -0.53
N LEU A 50 -22.38 7.67 -1.20
CA LEU A 50 -23.43 7.69 -2.19
C LEU A 50 -22.80 7.59 -3.58
N GLN A 51 -23.47 6.87 -4.48
CA GLN A 51 -23.07 6.73 -5.87
C GLN A 51 -24.29 6.98 -6.75
N PHE A 52 -24.13 7.86 -7.74
CA PHE A 52 -25.16 8.20 -8.70
C PHE A 52 -24.59 8.10 -10.12
N LEU A 53 -25.34 7.47 -11.02
CA LEU A 53 -25.03 7.45 -12.45
C LEU A 53 -25.80 8.58 -13.13
N ILE A 54 -25.09 9.39 -13.91
CA ILE A 54 -25.64 10.43 -14.78
C ILE A 54 -25.30 10.11 -16.23
N PRO A 55 -25.98 10.69 -17.24
CA PRO A 55 -25.74 10.34 -18.65
C PRO A 55 -24.29 10.51 -19.10
N ILE A 56 -23.56 11.44 -18.48
CA ILE A 56 -22.18 11.77 -18.82
C ILE A 56 -21.15 11.13 -17.87
N GLY A 57 -21.55 10.26 -16.93
CA GLY A 57 -20.60 9.65 -16.01
C GLY A 57 -21.18 9.22 -14.66
N GLN A 58 -20.32 9.17 -13.66
CA GLN A 58 -20.65 8.73 -12.32
C GLN A 58 -20.16 9.75 -11.30
N ILE A 59 -21.01 10.06 -10.32
CA ILE A 59 -20.67 10.88 -9.17
C ILE A 59 -20.64 10.00 -7.91
N ARG A 60 -19.64 10.17 -7.06
CA ARG A 60 -19.55 9.57 -5.73
C ARG A 60 -19.28 10.63 -4.67
N ILE A 61 -19.95 10.52 -3.53
CA ILE A 61 -19.85 11.48 -2.43
C ILE A 61 -19.81 10.72 -1.11
N GLY A 62 -18.79 10.95 -0.29
CA GLY A 62 -18.63 10.36 1.04
C GLY A 62 -17.27 9.69 1.24
N ARG A 63 -17.17 8.87 2.29
CA ARG A 63 -15.94 8.14 2.65
C ARG A 63 -15.74 6.93 1.74
N GLN A 64 -14.73 7.00 0.88
CA GLN A 64 -14.50 6.03 -0.20
C GLN A 64 -13.14 5.34 -0.04
N PRO A 65 -13.00 4.08 -0.51
CA PRO A 65 -11.69 3.46 -0.67
C PRO A 65 -10.87 4.20 -1.73
N SER A 66 -9.55 4.22 -1.56
CA SER A 66 -8.61 4.70 -2.57
C SER A 66 -7.54 3.65 -2.84
N ASN A 67 -7.47 3.20 -4.09
CA ASN A 67 -6.44 2.28 -4.57
C ASN A 67 -5.90 2.78 -5.91
N GLY A 68 -4.59 2.90 -6.04
CA GLY A 68 -3.88 3.17 -7.30
C GLY A 68 -2.96 1.99 -7.62
N GLY A 69 -2.83 1.62 -8.90
CA GLY A 69 -1.86 0.61 -9.34
C GLY A 69 -1.78 -0.68 -8.50
N LEU A 70 -0.55 -1.01 -8.11
CA LEU A 70 -0.16 -2.06 -7.19
C LEU A 70 -0.48 -1.73 -5.72
N GLY A 71 -0.76 -0.47 -5.42
CA GLY A 71 -1.05 0.05 -4.10
C GLY A 71 0.19 0.57 -3.39
N LEU A 72 1.23 1.02 -4.12
CA LEU A 72 2.46 1.51 -3.50
C LEU A 72 2.26 2.86 -2.79
N LEU A 73 1.38 3.71 -3.31
CA LEU A 73 1.11 5.02 -2.70
C LEU A 73 -0.21 5.03 -1.93
N PHE A 74 -1.28 4.54 -2.57
CA PHE A 74 -2.61 4.44 -1.99
C PHE A 74 -3.15 3.02 -2.23
N ASN A 75 -3.39 2.29 -1.14
CA ASN A 75 -3.95 0.95 -1.17
C ASN A 75 -5.27 0.95 -0.39
N ASP A 76 -6.32 0.33 -0.90
CA ASP A 76 -7.63 0.34 -0.22
C ASP A 76 -7.72 -0.62 0.97
N GLY A 77 -6.70 -1.42 1.26
CA GLY A 77 -6.67 -2.34 2.40
C GLY A 77 -7.84 -3.33 2.39
N ASN A 78 -8.36 -3.65 1.21
CA ASN A 78 -9.50 -4.54 1.05
C ASN A 78 -9.06 -5.93 0.59
N GLY A 79 -9.53 -6.93 1.35
CA GLY A 79 -9.39 -8.33 1.02
C GLY A 79 -7.98 -8.87 1.22
N PHE A 80 -7.86 -10.18 1.10
CA PHE A 80 -6.61 -10.93 1.22
C PHE A 80 -5.86 -10.95 -0.11
N ARG A 81 -5.52 -9.75 -0.64
CA ARG A 81 -4.86 -9.61 -1.95
C ARG A 81 -3.36 -9.88 -1.89
N ASN A 82 -2.76 -9.73 -0.72
CA ASN A 82 -1.34 -9.95 -0.53
C ASN A 82 -1.01 -11.45 -0.57
N ASP A 83 0.12 -11.77 -1.18
CA ASP A 83 0.63 -13.14 -1.20
C ASP A 83 1.00 -13.58 0.23
N PHE A 84 1.45 -12.64 1.06
CA PHE A 84 1.84 -12.82 2.45
C PHE A 84 1.38 -11.62 3.28
N GLY A 85 1.03 -11.86 4.54
CA GLY A 85 0.47 -10.83 5.42
C GLY A 85 -0.94 -10.39 5.03
N ASP A 86 -1.49 -9.46 5.82
CA ASP A 86 -2.82 -8.88 5.60
C ASP A 86 -2.70 -7.38 5.40
N ALA A 87 -3.48 -6.81 4.48
CA ALA A 87 -3.57 -5.36 4.36
C ALA A 87 -4.42 -4.80 5.51
N LEU A 88 -3.78 -4.61 6.67
CA LEU A 88 -4.45 -4.24 7.93
C LEU A 88 -5.16 -2.88 7.83
N ASP A 89 -4.54 -1.92 7.13
CA ASP A 89 -5.08 -0.59 6.93
C ASP A 89 -5.31 -0.27 5.47
N GLY A 90 -6.37 0.49 5.21
CA GLY A 90 -6.72 0.93 3.87
C GLY A 90 -6.80 2.44 3.81
N THR A 91 -6.24 2.99 2.74
CA THR A 91 -6.37 4.39 2.38
C THR A 91 -7.84 4.71 2.09
N THR A 92 -8.37 5.66 2.84
CA THR A 92 -9.74 6.15 2.70
C THR A 92 -9.77 7.65 2.69
N TYR A 93 -10.62 8.21 1.83
CA TYR A 93 -10.81 9.65 1.74
C TYR A 93 -12.28 10.01 1.82
N ASP A 94 -12.57 11.10 2.54
CA ASP A 94 -13.84 11.78 2.41
C ASP A 94 -13.77 12.62 1.12
N ARG A 95 -14.51 12.20 0.10
CA ARG A 95 -14.27 12.58 -1.29
C ARG A 95 -15.57 12.90 -2.04
N VAL A 96 -15.51 13.92 -2.88
CA VAL A 96 -16.42 14.10 -4.03
C VAL A 96 -15.66 13.70 -5.28
N LEU A 97 -16.18 12.73 -6.03
CA LEU A 97 -15.54 12.21 -7.24
C LEU A 97 -16.52 12.23 -8.41
N PHE A 98 -16.04 12.71 -9.56
CA PHE A 98 -16.69 12.56 -10.85
C PHE A 98 -15.80 11.71 -11.76
N ALA A 99 -16.37 10.67 -12.38
CA ALA A 99 -15.68 9.83 -13.36
C ALA A 99 -16.50 9.70 -14.64
N THR A 100 -15.83 9.71 -15.79
CA THR A 100 -16.45 9.63 -17.11
C THR A 100 -15.58 8.84 -18.10
N ARG A 101 -16.17 8.51 -19.25
CA ARG A 101 -15.50 7.93 -20.41
C ARG A 101 -15.61 8.91 -21.58
N PRO A 102 -14.65 9.84 -21.75
CA PRO A 102 -14.82 10.96 -22.67
C PRO A 102 -15.01 10.50 -24.11
N LEU A 103 -14.33 9.43 -24.55
CA LEU A 103 -14.49 8.88 -25.90
C LEU A 103 -15.87 8.25 -26.12
N THR A 104 -16.49 7.67 -25.10
CA THR A 104 -17.87 7.17 -25.19
C THR A 104 -18.84 8.32 -25.47
N ILE A 105 -18.67 9.45 -24.79
CA ILE A 105 -19.53 10.63 -25.00
C ILE A 105 -19.34 11.19 -26.40
N ILE A 106 -18.09 11.37 -26.84
CA ILE A 106 -17.78 11.89 -28.17
C ILE A 106 -18.34 10.96 -29.25
N ASN A 107 -18.17 9.65 -29.13
CA ASN A 107 -18.70 8.67 -30.10
C ASN A 107 -20.23 8.64 -30.11
N ALA A 108 -20.88 8.77 -28.94
CA ALA A 108 -22.33 8.82 -28.86
C ALA A 108 -22.88 10.06 -29.57
N LEU A 109 -22.24 11.23 -29.37
CA LEU A 109 -22.68 12.50 -29.97
C LEU A 109 -22.37 12.59 -31.46
N THR A 110 -21.23 12.06 -31.92
CA THR A 110 -20.77 12.24 -33.31
C THR A 110 -21.15 11.08 -34.24
N ARG A 111 -21.29 9.87 -33.71
CA ARG A 111 -21.51 8.63 -34.49
C ARG A 111 -22.74 7.83 -34.04
N GLY A 112 -23.42 8.24 -32.98
CA GLY A 112 -24.52 7.48 -32.38
C GLY A 112 -24.08 6.19 -31.68
N ASP A 113 -22.77 6.02 -31.42
CA ASP A 113 -22.22 4.82 -30.79
C ASP A 113 -21.97 5.04 -29.29
N SER A 114 -22.82 4.45 -28.46
CA SER A 114 -22.78 4.57 -27.00
C SER A 114 -22.00 3.47 -26.30
N ARG A 115 -21.30 2.60 -27.06
CA ARG A 115 -20.51 1.51 -26.45
C ARG A 115 -19.44 2.06 -25.50
N PRO A 116 -19.23 1.43 -24.34
CA PRO A 116 -18.17 1.83 -23.41
C PRO A 116 -16.79 1.77 -24.08
N THR A 117 -16.02 2.83 -23.90
CA THR A 117 -14.63 2.93 -24.35
C THR A 117 -13.69 2.69 -23.17
N PRO A 118 -12.45 2.22 -23.42
CA PRO A 118 -11.50 1.89 -22.36
C PRO A 118 -10.91 3.14 -21.68
N LEU A 119 -10.97 4.32 -22.30
CA LEU A 119 -10.46 5.55 -21.70
C LEU A 119 -11.40 6.09 -20.61
N ILE A 120 -10.86 6.20 -19.41
CA ILE A 120 -11.51 6.70 -18.19
C ILE A 120 -10.80 7.99 -17.77
N PHE A 121 -11.60 9.00 -17.46
CA PHE A 121 -11.14 10.22 -16.80
C PHE A 121 -11.88 10.36 -15.47
N ALA A 122 -11.17 10.71 -14.39
CA ALA A 122 -11.80 11.07 -13.14
C ALA A 122 -11.16 12.31 -12.52
N LEU A 123 -11.99 13.08 -11.82
CA LEU A 123 -11.58 14.21 -11.00
C LEU A 123 -12.21 14.04 -9.63
N ALA A 124 -11.41 14.21 -8.58
CA ALA A 124 -11.86 14.14 -7.21
C ALA A 124 -11.31 15.30 -6.39
N TYR A 125 -12.11 15.74 -5.44
CA TYR A 125 -11.71 16.68 -4.40
C TYR A 125 -11.90 16.00 -3.04
N ASP A 126 -10.83 15.99 -2.27
CA ASP A 126 -10.65 15.22 -1.07
C ASP A 126 -10.39 16.15 0.10
N TRP A 127 -11.05 15.85 1.22
CA TRP A 127 -10.74 16.44 2.51
C TRP A 127 -10.02 15.38 3.33
N LEU A 128 -8.78 15.67 3.69
CA LEU A 128 -7.99 14.80 4.55
C LEU A 128 -8.27 15.24 5.99
N ALA A 129 -9.03 14.43 6.71
CA ALA A 129 -9.40 14.75 8.08
C ALA A 129 -8.17 14.85 8.99
N GLU A 130 -7.98 16.06 9.53
CA GLU A 130 -7.30 16.49 10.76
C GLU A 130 -5.85 15.99 11.01
N ASP A 131 -4.99 16.99 11.25
CA ASP A 131 -3.55 17.01 11.50
C ASP A 131 -2.92 15.72 12.10
N THR A 132 -2.31 14.88 11.27
CA THR A 132 -1.41 13.80 11.75
C THR A 132 0.00 14.29 12.06
N LEU A 133 0.30 15.59 11.95
CA LEU A 133 1.61 16.15 12.30
C LEU A 133 1.72 16.49 13.79
N GLY A 134 0.67 16.20 14.58
CA GLY A 134 0.78 15.92 16.01
C GLY A 134 1.37 17.06 16.82
N VAL A 135 0.86 18.28 16.65
CA VAL A 135 1.39 19.44 17.35
C VAL A 135 0.54 19.76 18.59
N GLY A 136 1.03 19.34 19.76
CA GLY A 136 0.79 20.03 21.04
C GLY A 136 -0.56 19.87 21.75
N ARG A 137 -1.54 19.16 21.20
CA ARG A 137 -2.71 18.62 21.92
C ARG A 137 -3.03 17.25 21.35
N ASP A 138 -3.59 16.36 22.18
CA ASP A 138 -3.99 15.00 21.79
C ASP A 138 -4.49 15.00 20.35
N PRO A 139 -3.92 14.18 19.44
CA PRO A 139 -4.41 14.08 18.08
C PRO A 139 -5.89 13.79 18.19
N ILE A 140 -6.74 14.75 17.79
CA ILE A 140 -8.18 14.55 17.86
C ILE A 140 -8.43 13.35 16.94
N PRO A 141 -8.96 12.23 17.46
CA PRO A 141 -9.13 11.03 16.66
C PRO A 141 -9.90 11.40 15.41
N ARG A 142 -9.47 10.88 14.25
CA ARG A 142 -10.19 11.02 12.97
C ARG A 142 -11.69 10.96 13.25
N ARG A 143 -12.40 12.04 12.93
CA ARG A 143 -13.82 12.15 13.28
C ARG A 143 -14.57 10.89 12.82
N PRO A 144 -15.32 10.23 13.73
CA PRO A 144 -15.80 8.86 13.52
C PRO A 144 -16.83 8.75 12.39
N GLY A 145 -17.46 9.88 12.00
CA GLY A 145 -18.50 9.91 10.99
C GLY A 145 -18.00 10.28 9.59
N PRO A 146 -18.57 9.70 8.52
CA PRO A 146 -18.50 10.28 7.18
C PRO A 146 -19.21 11.65 7.18
N PHE A 147 -18.76 12.59 6.33
CA PHE A 147 -19.35 13.95 6.17
C PHE A 147 -19.10 14.96 7.29
N THR A 148 -18.25 14.64 8.27
CA THR A 148 -17.93 15.55 9.38
C THR A 148 -17.12 16.78 8.96
N TRP A 149 -16.59 16.80 7.73
CA TRP A 149 -15.99 17.97 7.10
C TRP A 149 -17.00 19.09 6.82
N LEU A 150 -18.30 18.80 6.74
CA LEU A 150 -19.35 19.82 6.59
C LEU A 150 -19.44 20.75 7.81
N THR A 151 -18.82 20.37 8.94
CA THR A 151 -18.85 21.10 10.21
C THR A 151 -17.44 21.43 10.74
N GLY A 152 -16.39 21.30 9.90
CA GLY A 152 -14.98 21.54 10.24
C GLY A 152 -14.53 23.00 10.06
N GLY A 153 -13.46 23.39 10.76
CA GLY A 153 -12.87 24.74 10.75
C GLY A 153 -11.80 24.95 9.67
N GLU A 154 -11.19 26.13 9.64
CA GLU A 154 -10.34 26.66 8.54
C GLU A 154 -8.94 26.01 8.37
N ASP A 155 -8.61 24.89 9.05
CA ASP A 155 -7.29 24.23 9.02
C ASP A 155 -7.34 22.83 8.40
N ASP A 156 -7.98 22.72 7.24
CA ASP A 156 -8.13 21.43 6.53
C ASP A 156 -7.04 21.25 5.48
N VAL A 157 -6.40 20.08 5.47
CA VAL A 157 -5.57 19.63 4.34
C VAL A 157 -6.50 19.26 3.19
N TRP A 158 -6.37 19.96 2.07
CA TRP A 158 -7.16 19.69 0.88
C TRP A 158 -6.32 18.97 -0.17
N GLN A 159 -7.00 18.17 -0.99
CA GLN A 159 -6.36 17.42 -2.05
C GLN A 159 -7.25 17.37 -3.30
N THR A 160 -6.71 17.70 -4.46
CA THR A 160 -7.35 17.48 -5.77
C THR A 160 -6.67 16.32 -6.48
N THR A 161 -7.43 15.32 -6.88
CA THR A 161 -6.94 14.13 -7.58
C THR A 161 -7.50 14.07 -9.00
N MET A 162 -6.63 13.96 -9.99
CA MET A 162 -6.98 13.72 -11.38
C MET A 162 -6.49 12.34 -11.81
N VAL A 163 -7.34 11.58 -12.51
CA VAL A 163 -7.01 10.25 -13.01
C VAL A 163 -7.28 10.19 -14.50
N LEU A 164 -6.30 9.70 -15.24
CA LEU A 164 -6.45 9.30 -16.64
C LEU A 164 -6.04 7.84 -16.74
N ALA A 165 -6.98 6.96 -17.09
CA ALA A 165 -6.72 5.53 -17.15
C ALA A 165 -7.28 4.92 -18.43
N TRP A 166 -6.51 4.02 -19.04
CA TRP A 166 -6.95 3.09 -20.05
C TRP A 166 -7.23 1.74 -19.39
N ASN A 167 -8.42 1.19 -19.56
CA ASN A 167 -8.77 -0.14 -19.07
C ASN A 167 -9.49 -0.94 -20.15
N ASP A 168 -8.74 -1.83 -20.80
CA ASP A 168 -9.19 -2.70 -21.87
C ASP A 168 -9.05 -4.16 -21.45
N ALA A 169 -10.15 -4.69 -20.91
CA ALA A 169 -10.23 -6.08 -20.46
C ALA A 169 -10.36 -7.09 -21.61
N ASP A 170 -10.62 -6.60 -22.83
CA ASP A 170 -10.78 -7.41 -24.04
C ASP A 170 -9.64 -7.12 -25.04
N PHE A 171 -8.50 -6.60 -24.54
CA PHE A 171 -7.32 -6.29 -25.33
C PHE A 171 -6.90 -7.53 -26.12
N ASN A 172 -6.75 -7.43 -27.44
CA ASN A 172 -6.36 -8.58 -28.29
C ASN A 172 -7.26 -9.83 -28.14
N SER A 173 -8.52 -9.65 -27.74
CA SER A 173 -9.49 -10.74 -27.52
C SER A 173 -9.75 -11.62 -28.76
N GLU A 174 -9.52 -11.09 -29.97
CA GLU A 174 -9.57 -11.84 -31.22
C GLU A 174 -8.57 -13.01 -31.26
N VAL A 175 -7.38 -12.82 -30.65
CA VAL A 175 -6.35 -13.85 -30.54
C VAL A 175 -6.58 -14.68 -29.28
N ASN A 176 -6.74 -14.01 -28.13
CA ASN A 176 -7.01 -14.66 -26.85
C ASN A 176 -7.86 -13.79 -25.93
N ALA A 177 -8.99 -14.32 -25.48
CA ALA A 177 -9.92 -13.64 -24.56
C ALA A 177 -9.38 -13.40 -23.14
N ARG A 178 -8.12 -13.75 -22.86
CA ARG A 178 -7.44 -13.53 -21.58
C ARG A 178 -6.52 -12.32 -21.56
N ASP A 179 -6.26 -11.75 -22.74
CA ASP A 179 -5.35 -10.64 -22.86
C ASP A 179 -6.03 -9.39 -22.28
N GLU A 180 -5.33 -8.69 -21.39
CA GLU A 180 -5.82 -7.49 -20.73
C GLU A 180 -4.74 -6.42 -20.74
N LEU A 181 -5.17 -5.16 -20.94
CA LEU A 181 -4.31 -4.00 -20.85
C LEU A 181 -4.98 -2.93 -19.98
N SER A 182 -4.35 -2.62 -18.86
CA SER A 182 -4.68 -1.46 -18.05
C SER A 182 -3.46 -0.58 -17.91
N ALA A 183 -3.62 0.73 -18.02
CA ALA A 183 -2.56 1.70 -17.73
C ALA A 183 -3.19 2.98 -17.24
N GLY A 184 -2.50 3.73 -16.38
CA GLY A 184 -3.05 4.98 -15.90
C GLY A 184 -2.03 5.89 -15.27
N LEU A 185 -2.45 7.14 -15.14
CA LEU A 185 -1.75 8.20 -14.46
C LEU A 185 -2.72 8.83 -13.46
N VAL A 186 -2.25 8.96 -12.23
CA VAL A 186 -2.89 9.70 -11.14
C VAL A 186 -2.01 10.90 -10.83
N LEU A 187 -2.60 12.08 -10.85
CA LEU A 187 -1.97 13.33 -10.45
C LEU A 187 -2.73 13.89 -9.27
N VAL A 188 -2.01 14.16 -8.19
CA VAL A 188 -2.59 14.68 -6.95
C VAL A 188 -1.91 16.00 -6.63
N HIS A 189 -2.70 17.03 -6.37
CA HIS A 189 -2.24 18.27 -5.78
C HIS A 189 -2.77 18.36 -4.35
N ARG A 190 -1.87 18.53 -3.39
CA ARG A 190 -2.19 18.63 -1.97
C ARG A 190 -1.68 19.95 -1.41
N GLY A 191 -2.56 20.68 -0.73
CA GLY A 191 -2.25 21.96 -0.11
C GLY A 191 -2.72 22.01 1.34
N GLN A 192 -2.03 22.83 2.14
CA GLN A 192 -2.45 23.18 3.49
C GLN A 192 -1.90 24.57 3.84
N ASP A 193 -2.79 25.50 4.19
CA ASP A 193 -2.41 26.89 4.40
C ASP A 193 -1.66 27.11 5.73
N SER A 194 -2.06 26.40 6.79
CA SER A 194 -1.41 26.46 8.11
C SER A 194 0.07 26.08 8.03
N THR A 195 0.41 25.02 7.32
CA THR A 195 1.81 24.56 7.16
C THR A 195 2.48 25.11 5.89
N SER A 196 1.83 25.99 5.12
CA SER A 196 2.31 26.48 3.82
C SER A 196 2.78 25.34 2.90
N SER A 197 2.02 24.24 2.90
CA SER A 197 2.32 23.04 2.15
C SER A 197 1.77 23.14 0.73
N ASN A 198 2.59 22.78 -0.25
CA ASN A 198 2.25 22.69 -1.66
C ASN A 198 2.97 21.50 -2.27
N VAL A 199 2.27 20.38 -2.38
CA VAL A 199 2.85 19.09 -2.77
C VAL A 199 2.10 18.52 -3.96
N TRP A 200 2.85 18.06 -4.94
CA TRP A 200 2.40 17.33 -6.10
C TRP A 200 2.81 15.87 -5.99
N ILE A 201 1.88 14.99 -6.31
CA ILE A 201 2.13 13.55 -6.34
C ILE A 201 1.75 13.05 -7.72
N GLY A 202 2.70 12.41 -8.39
CA GLY A 202 2.46 11.68 -9.63
C GLY A 202 2.55 10.19 -9.35
N ASP A 203 1.63 9.41 -9.91
CA ASP A 203 1.59 7.96 -9.80
C ASP A 203 1.20 7.39 -11.17
N PHE A 204 2.10 6.63 -11.78
CA PHE A 204 1.90 5.93 -13.03
C PHE A 204 1.85 4.43 -12.76
N PHE A 205 0.86 3.75 -13.34
CA PHE A 205 0.73 2.31 -13.23
C PHE A 205 0.35 1.67 -14.56
N TYR A 206 0.68 0.39 -14.69
CA TYR A 206 0.24 -0.42 -15.82
C TYR A 206 0.13 -1.90 -15.43
N ARG A 207 -0.70 -2.62 -16.17
CA ARG A 207 -0.89 -4.07 -16.13
C ARG A 207 -1.12 -4.57 -17.55
N LEU A 208 -0.39 -5.61 -17.91
CA LEU A 208 -0.47 -6.28 -19.19
C LEU A 208 -0.47 -7.80 -18.95
N ARG A 209 -1.51 -8.46 -19.41
CA ARG A 209 -1.51 -9.91 -19.63
C ARG A 209 -1.54 -10.15 -21.13
N TRP A 210 -0.60 -10.93 -21.63
CA TRP A 210 -0.46 -11.15 -23.06
C TRP A 210 -0.12 -12.60 -23.40
N SER A 211 -0.98 -13.23 -24.19
CA SER A 211 -0.88 -14.62 -24.60
C SER A 211 -0.17 -14.76 -25.95
N ALA A 212 1.08 -14.31 -26.00
CA ALA A 212 1.89 -14.18 -27.23
C ALA A 212 2.00 -15.48 -28.07
N PHE A 213 1.83 -16.65 -27.44
CA PHE A 213 2.12 -17.96 -28.03
C PHE A 213 0.86 -18.82 -28.28
N GLY A 214 -0.32 -18.19 -28.32
CA GLY A 214 -1.60 -18.83 -28.62
C GLY A 214 -2.38 -19.31 -27.38
N ARG A 215 -3.59 -19.85 -27.62
CA ARG A 215 -4.61 -20.08 -26.56
C ARG A 215 -4.22 -21.06 -25.45
N ARG A 216 -3.26 -21.95 -25.71
CA ARG A 216 -2.82 -23.01 -24.78
C ARG A 216 -1.41 -22.78 -24.22
N ALA A 217 -0.71 -21.74 -24.67
CA ALA A 217 0.61 -21.43 -24.17
C ALA A 217 0.53 -20.49 -22.96
N PRO A 218 1.49 -20.54 -22.03
CA PRO A 218 1.53 -19.63 -20.89
C PRO A 218 1.44 -18.17 -21.34
N SER A 219 0.66 -17.37 -20.61
CA SER A 219 0.58 -15.93 -20.85
C SER A 219 1.73 -15.23 -20.16
N LEU A 220 2.30 -14.22 -20.81
CA LEU A 220 3.20 -13.27 -20.20
C LEU A 220 2.37 -12.32 -19.32
N TYR A 221 2.87 -12.06 -18.12
CA TYR A 221 2.30 -11.10 -17.18
C TYR A 221 3.32 -10.02 -16.89
N SER A 222 2.88 -8.77 -16.93
CA SER A 222 3.69 -7.62 -16.54
C SER A 222 2.82 -6.59 -15.84
N GLU A 223 3.26 -6.10 -14.70
CA GLU A 223 2.57 -5.06 -13.95
C GLU A 223 3.60 -4.16 -13.27
N GLY A 224 3.29 -2.88 -13.11
CA GLY A 224 4.17 -1.98 -12.37
C GLY A 224 3.48 -0.70 -11.95
N GLU A 225 4.07 -0.05 -10.96
CA GLU A 225 3.71 1.26 -10.43
C GLU A 225 4.98 2.06 -10.15
N LEU A 226 4.96 3.35 -10.47
CA LEU A 226 6.03 4.32 -10.19
C LEU A 226 5.38 5.60 -9.72
N TYR A 227 5.77 6.08 -8.54
CA TYR A 227 5.29 7.34 -8.00
C TYR A 227 6.42 8.29 -7.65
N THR A 228 6.09 9.59 -7.61
CA THR A 228 6.95 10.66 -7.11
C THR A 228 6.14 11.66 -6.30
N ILE A 229 6.75 12.20 -5.24
CA ILE A 229 6.19 13.28 -4.42
C ILE A 229 7.16 14.43 -4.44
N GLN A 230 6.71 15.58 -4.94
CA GLN A 230 7.52 16.77 -5.13
C GLN A 230 6.80 18.00 -4.61
N GLY A 231 7.52 18.95 -4.03
CA GLY A 231 6.93 20.21 -3.57
C GLY A 231 7.62 20.78 -2.36
N THR A 232 6.91 21.60 -1.59
CA THR A 232 7.42 22.20 -0.37
C THR A 232 6.41 22.13 0.77
N THR A 233 6.90 22.17 2.01
CA THR A 233 6.08 22.13 3.22
C THR A 233 6.86 22.66 4.42
N ASN A 234 6.17 23.35 5.34
CA ASN A 234 6.71 23.67 6.66
C ASN A 234 6.19 22.70 7.74
N GLY A 235 5.34 21.74 7.38
CA GLY A 235 4.67 20.84 8.32
C GLY A 235 5.50 19.60 8.67
N VAL A 236 6.57 19.31 7.95
CA VAL A 236 7.42 18.16 8.26
C VAL A 236 8.37 18.53 9.40
N GLY A 237 8.08 18.05 10.61
CA GLY A 237 8.87 18.32 11.83
C GLY A 237 10.35 17.96 11.78
N LEU A 238 10.81 17.27 10.73
CA LEU A 238 12.19 16.84 10.56
C LEU A 238 13.15 18.02 10.30
N ILE A 239 12.63 19.19 9.90
CA ILE A 239 13.44 20.33 9.42
C ILE A 239 13.70 21.37 10.54
N GLY A 240 13.18 21.16 11.75
CA GLY A 240 13.43 22.04 12.90
C GLY A 240 12.36 21.92 13.99
N PRO A 241 12.51 22.62 15.13
CA PRO A 241 11.46 22.68 16.14
C PRO A 241 10.17 23.21 15.52
N ILE A 242 9.07 22.49 15.75
CA ILE A 242 7.73 22.91 15.33
C ILE A 242 7.25 23.97 16.32
N ASP A 243 6.83 25.12 15.80
CA ASP A 243 6.12 26.13 16.55
C ASP A 243 4.74 25.59 16.96
N PRO A 244 4.45 25.44 18.26
CA PRO A 244 3.22 24.84 18.75
C PRO A 244 1.96 25.67 18.43
N ASP A 245 2.10 26.97 18.16
CA ASP A 245 0.97 27.84 17.87
C ASP A 245 0.60 27.84 16.38
N THR A 246 1.56 27.52 15.50
CA THR A 246 1.37 27.58 14.05
C THR A 246 1.47 26.23 13.34
N GLY A 247 1.96 25.18 14.02
CA GLY A 247 2.27 23.89 13.42
C GLY A 247 3.40 23.96 12.38
N ARG A 248 4.11 25.09 12.30
CA ARG A 248 5.18 25.32 11.32
C ARG A 248 6.52 25.01 11.95
N THR A 249 7.37 24.36 11.19
CA THR A 249 8.81 24.50 11.41
C THR A 249 9.27 25.89 10.98
N GLY A 250 10.29 26.43 11.62
CA GLY A 250 10.89 27.71 11.23
C GLY A 250 11.60 27.70 9.86
N MET A 251 11.57 26.58 9.13
CA MET A 251 12.26 26.38 7.86
C MET A 251 11.36 25.63 6.86
N GLN A 252 11.25 26.14 5.64
CA GLN A 252 10.54 25.43 4.57
C GLN A 252 11.42 24.32 4.00
N GLY A 253 10.93 23.09 4.01
CA GLY A 253 11.57 21.96 3.34
C GLY A 253 10.91 21.62 2.02
N GLY A 254 11.70 21.09 1.10
CA GLY A 254 11.26 20.47 -0.13
C GLY A 254 10.93 18.99 0.06
N ALA A 255 10.22 18.41 -0.90
CA ALA A 255 10.06 16.98 -1.07
C ALA A 255 10.55 16.58 -2.46
N ASN A 256 11.27 15.46 -2.55
CA ASN A 256 11.67 14.80 -3.80
C ASN A 256 11.79 13.30 -3.55
N ILE A 257 10.64 12.67 -3.33
CA ILE A 257 10.54 11.26 -2.97
C ILE A 257 10.19 10.47 -4.23
N TRP A 258 10.78 9.29 -4.37
CA TRP A 258 10.46 8.35 -5.43
C TRP A 258 10.28 6.95 -4.87
N GLY A 259 9.36 6.20 -5.47
CA GLY A 259 9.17 4.78 -5.17
C GLY A 259 8.52 4.09 -6.35
N GLY A 260 8.75 2.80 -6.46
CA GLY A 260 8.19 2.02 -7.55
C GLY A 260 8.35 0.52 -7.35
N ALA A 261 7.58 -0.25 -8.08
CA ALA A 261 7.68 -1.69 -8.14
C ALA A 261 7.21 -2.18 -9.50
N ALA A 262 7.80 -3.28 -9.96
CA ALA A 262 7.39 -3.94 -11.18
C ALA A 262 7.50 -5.46 -10.99
N ARG A 263 6.54 -6.17 -11.58
CA ARG A 263 6.43 -7.62 -11.58
C ARG A 263 6.36 -8.11 -13.01
N LEU A 264 7.21 -9.07 -13.35
CA LEU A 264 7.24 -9.74 -14.65
C LEU A 264 7.14 -11.25 -14.43
N GLY A 265 6.33 -11.94 -15.22
CA GLY A 265 6.19 -13.38 -15.04
C GLY A 265 5.45 -14.09 -16.14
N VAL A 266 5.20 -15.37 -15.88
CA VAL A 266 4.45 -16.26 -16.76
C VAL A 266 3.38 -16.99 -15.95
N GLU A 267 2.21 -17.14 -16.56
CA GLU A 267 1.04 -17.76 -15.95
C GLU A 267 0.57 -18.92 -16.83
N SER A 268 0.20 -20.04 -16.22
CA SER A 268 -0.27 -21.21 -16.96
C SER A 268 -1.52 -20.89 -17.80
N ALA A 269 -1.57 -21.43 -19.00
CA ALA A 269 -2.71 -21.26 -19.91
C ALA A 269 -3.96 -22.05 -19.53
N GLU A 270 -3.92 -22.87 -18.48
CA GLU A 270 -5.05 -23.70 -18.12
C GLU A 270 -5.95 -22.98 -17.12
N ASN A 271 -7.24 -22.91 -17.47
CA ASN A 271 -8.31 -22.59 -16.54
C ASN A 271 -8.48 -23.85 -15.69
N ALA A 272 -7.69 -24.05 -14.63
CA ALA A 272 -7.86 -25.23 -13.80
C ALA A 272 -9.26 -25.28 -13.20
N TRP A 273 -9.91 -24.13 -12.96
CA TRP A 273 -11.26 -24.12 -12.43
C TRP A 273 -11.95 -22.78 -12.72
N SER A 274 -13.07 -22.82 -13.45
CA SER A 274 -14.00 -21.69 -13.49
C SER A 274 -14.88 -21.79 -12.25
N VAL A 275 -14.65 -20.95 -11.24
CA VAL A 275 -15.64 -20.79 -10.16
C VAL A 275 -16.85 -20.07 -10.78
N PRO A 276 -18.07 -20.62 -10.72
CA PRO A 276 -19.25 -19.92 -11.20
C PRO A 276 -19.50 -18.71 -10.28
N ASN A 277 -19.12 -17.50 -10.72
CA ASN A 277 -19.49 -16.28 -9.99
C ASN A 277 -20.90 -15.84 -10.47
N GLN A 278 -21.91 -16.08 -9.63
CA GLN A 278 -23.32 -15.83 -9.97
C GLN A 278 -23.77 -14.36 -9.86
N SER A 279 -22.90 -13.42 -9.46
CA SER A 279 -23.39 -12.10 -9.07
C SER A 279 -23.51 -11.07 -10.20
N ASN A 280 -22.87 -11.24 -11.37
CA ASN A 280 -22.85 -10.17 -12.40
C ASN A 280 -22.80 -10.62 -13.87
N GLY A 281 -23.07 -11.89 -14.19
CA GLY A 281 -23.04 -12.39 -15.59
C GLY A 281 -21.65 -12.35 -16.26
N ARG A 282 -20.61 -11.95 -15.53
CA ARG A 282 -19.20 -12.12 -15.91
C ARG A 282 -18.71 -13.46 -15.39
N THR A 283 -18.12 -14.25 -16.28
CA THR A 283 -17.41 -15.49 -15.96
C THR A 283 -16.48 -15.27 -14.76
N GLY A 284 -16.55 -16.16 -13.77
CA GLY A 284 -15.79 -16.02 -12.53
C GLY A 284 -14.29 -15.97 -12.76
N ALA A 285 -13.58 -15.43 -11.76
CA ALA A 285 -12.13 -15.32 -11.76
C ALA A 285 -11.52 -16.67 -12.14
N THR A 286 -10.80 -16.68 -13.25
CA THR A 286 -10.13 -17.86 -13.74
C THR A 286 -8.71 -17.83 -13.20
N TYR A 287 -8.34 -18.81 -12.39
CA TYR A 287 -7.03 -18.87 -11.78
C TYR A 287 -6.10 -19.76 -12.61
N ALA A 288 -4.88 -19.28 -12.85
CA ALA A 288 -3.80 -20.10 -13.40
C ALA A 288 -3.43 -21.22 -12.40
N THR A 289 -3.27 -22.45 -12.89
CA THR A 289 -2.79 -23.60 -12.10
C THR A 289 -1.42 -23.33 -11.50
N TRP A 290 -0.57 -22.61 -12.21
CA TRP A 290 0.72 -22.16 -11.69
C TRP A 290 1.06 -20.79 -12.27
N ALA A 291 1.87 -20.05 -11.53
CA ALA A 291 2.46 -18.82 -11.98
C ALA A 291 3.86 -18.65 -11.38
N ALA A 292 4.74 -18.01 -12.12
CA ALA A 292 6.07 -17.64 -11.66
C ALA A 292 6.33 -16.19 -12.03
N TYR A 293 6.73 -15.41 -11.05
CA TYR A 293 6.98 -13.98 -11.18
C TYR A 293 8.35 -13.62 -10.61
N LEU A 294 8.93 -12.58 -11.17
CA LEU A 294 10.03 -11.82 -10.61
C LEU A 294 9.51 -10.42 -10.34
N GLU A 295 9.51 -10.04 -9.07
CA GLU A 295 9.18 -8.68 -8.65
C GLU A 295 10.46 -7.95 -8.21
N SER A 296 10.51 -6.66 -8.48
CA SER A 296 11.53 -5.78 -7.93
C SER A 296 10.91 -4.41 -7.69
N GLY A 297 11.33 -3.74 -6.64
CA GLY A 297 10.89 -2.40 -6.34
C GLY A 297 11.88 -1.65 -5.48
N PHE A 298 11.59 -0.38 -5.26
CA PHE A 298 12.43 0.51 -4.49
C PHE A 298 11.61 1.61 -3.79
N SER A 299 12.23 2.19 -2.76
CA SER A 299 11.82 3.42 -2.09
C SER A 299 13.11 4.20 -1.79
N THR A 300 13.16 5.47 -2.19
CA THR A 300 14.37 6.29 -2.02
C THR A 300 14.71 6.52 -0.55
N GLY A 301 16.00 6.52 -0.26
CA GLY A 301 16.58 6.84 1.03
C GLY A 301 16.76 8.33 1.26
N GLN A 302 17.04 8.68 2.52
CA GLN A 302 17.43 10.04 2.89
C GLN A 302 18.95 10.11 3.00
N GLU A 303 19.54 11.09 2.32
CA GLU A 303 20.93 11.48 2.54
C GLU A 303 21.04 12.14 3.93
N GLY A 304 21.95 11.64 4.75
CA GLY A 304 22.27 12.09 6.09
C GLY A 304 21.32 11.68 7.22
N ALA A 305 21.54 12.27 8.39
CA ALA A 305 20.67 12.08 9.54
C ALA A 305 19.35 12.81 9.31
N VAL A 306 18.23 12.11 9.40
CA VAL A 306 16.90 12.71 9.22
C VAL A 306 16.61 13.78 10.29
N THR A 307 17.25 13.70 11.46
CA THR A 307 17.22 14.72 12.51
C THR A 307 18.12 15.93 12.26
N ALA A 308 18.98 15.89 11.24
CA ALA A 308 19.86 16.98 10.81
C ALA A 308 19.41 17.62 9.48
N ILE A 309 18.16 17.37 9.06
CA ILE A 309 17.57 17.98 7.84
C ILE A 309 17.51 19.51 7.95
N GLY A 310 17.75 20.11 9.12
CA GLY A 310 18.02 21.56 9.25
C GLY A 310 19.16 22.11 8.38
N SER A 311 20.01 21.25 7.78
CA SER A 311 20.99 21.64 6.73
C SER A 311 20.61 21.21 5.31
N TYR A 312 19.63 20.32 5.14
CA TYR A 312 19.22 19.73 3.86
C TYR A 312 17.80 20.17 3.51
N SER A 313 17.66 20.96 2.46
CA SER A 313 16.38 21.57 2.08
C SER A 313 15.37 20.62 1.45
N THR A 314 15.57 19.28 1.42
CA THR A 314 14.68 18.36 0.71
C THR A 314 14.60 16.96 1.33
N LEU A 315 13.38 16.54 1.69
CA LEU A 315 13.04 15.17 2.08
C LEU A 315 12.97 14.27 0.86
N THR A 316 13.77 13.20 0.84
CA THR A 316 13.79 12.22 -0.26
C THR A 316 13.27 10.85 0.16
N GLN A 317 12.96 10.65 1.44
CA GLN A 317 12.56 9.36 2.00
C GLN A 317 11.09 9.31 2.39
N ARG A 318 10.44 8.21 2.01
CA ARG A 318 9.11 7.81 2.50
C ARG A 318 8.92 6.31 2.27
N PRO A 319 8.32 5.55 3.21
CA PRO A 319 7.92 4.19 2.92
C PRO A 319 6.89 4.12 1.78
N ASN A 320 6.90 3.02 1.02
CA ASN A 320 5.73 2.59 0.27
C ASN A 320 4.58 2.30 1.27
N ASN A 321 3.34 2.29 0.79
CA ASN A 321 2.17 2.01 1.60
C ASN A 321 2.32 0.65 2.31
N ASN A 322 2.04 0.61 3.60
CA ASN A 322 2.21 -0.59 4.42
C ASN A 322 1.26 -1.75 4.05
N ALA A 323 0.16 -1.46 3.37
CA ALA A 323 -0.70 -2.50 2.82
C ALA A 323 -0.10 -3.18 1.56
N TYR A 324 0.91 -2.57 0.93
CA TYR A 324 1.75 -3.23 -0.07
C TYR A 324 2.88 -4.00 0.63
N MET A 325 2.64 -5.27 0.88
CA MET A 325 3.54 -6.11 1.66
C MET A 325 4.57 -6.82 0.78
N VAL A 326 5.83 -6.75 1.20
CA VAL A 326 6.96 -7.45 0.59
C VAL A 326 7.61 -8.30 1.68
N GLY A 327 7.56 -9.62 1.55
CA GLY A 327 7.96 -10.54 2.62
C GLY A 327 6.99 -10.58 3.81
N LEU A 328 7.33 -11.38 4.82
CA LEU A 328 6.67 -11.48 6.13
C LEU A 328 7.47 -10.81 7.25
N LEU A 329 8.79 -10.71 7.11
CA LEU A 329 9.72 -10.38 8.20
C LEU A 329 10.49 -9.10 7.92
N LEU A 330 11.22 -9.00 6.80
CA LEU A 330 12.21 -7.94 6.60
C LEU A 330 11.56 -6.55 6.68
N TYR A 331 10.52 -6.31 5.89
CA TYR A 331 9.81 -5.03 5.90
C TYR A 331 8.77 -4.97 7.03
N PRO A 332 7.81 -5.92 7.14
CA PRO A 332 6.70 -5.81 8.10
C PRO A 332 7.12 -5.81 9.56
N LEU A 333 8.24 -6.46 9.90
CA LEU A 333 8.69 -6.62 11.29
C LEU A 333 10.02 -5.91 11.53
N VAL A 334 11.08 -6.30 10.83
CA VAL A 334 12.45 -5.87 11.19
C VAL A 334 12.64 -4.38 10.93
N LEU A 335 12.32 -3.90 9.73
CA LEU A 335 12.44 -2.49 9.38
C LEU A 335 11.37 -1.63 10.06
N ALA A 336 10.14 -2.13 10.21
CA ALA A 336 9.10 -1.45 10.98
C ALA A 336 9.57 -1.16 12.41
N VAL A 337 10.01 -2.17 13.16
CA VAL A 337 10.50 -2.03 14.54
C VAL A 337 11.77 -1.16 14.59
N ARG A 338 12.69 -1.34 13.65
CA ARG A 338 13.96 -0.59 13.67
C ARG A 338 13.77 0.89 13.39
N THR A 339 12.92 1.24 12.43
CA THR A 339 12.59 2.64 12.13
C THR A 339 11.80 3.28 13.27
N ALA A 340 10.84 2.57 13.87
CA ALA A 340 10.10 3.05 15.04
C ALA A 340 10.97 3.24 16.29
N ASN A 341 11.96 2.38 16.52
CA ASN A 341 12.89 2.56 17.65
C ASN A 341 13.87 3.73 17.44
N GLN A 342 14.20 4.05 16.18
CA GLN A 342 15.17 5.08 15.86
C GLN A 342 14.54 6.46 15.73
N TYR A 343 13.32 6.53 15.20
CA TYR A 343 12.55 7.76 15.02
C TYR A 343 11.54 7.89 16.16
N THR A 344 11.45 9.05 16.78
CA THR A 344 10.43 9.33 17.79
C THR A 344 9.02 9.28 17.19
N GLU A 345 7.99 9.15 18.03
CA GLU A 345 6.57 9.18 17.61
C GLU A 345 6.20 10.41 16.77
N THR A 346 6.88 11.54 16.99
CA THR A 346 6.74 12.77 16.18
C THR A 346 7.11 12.60 14.70
N PHE A 347 7.71 11.46 14.32
CA PHE A 347 8.20 11.16 12.97
C PHE A 347 7.65 9.82 12.43
N ASP A 348 6.49 9.38 12.92
CA ASP A 348 5.79 8.17 12.48
C ASP A 348 5.59 8.10 10.95
N ALA A 349 5.36 9.25 10.30
CA ALA A 349 5.14 9.34 8.86
C ALA A 349 6.34 8.89 7.99
N VAL A 350 7.55 8.81 8.57
CA VAL A 350 8.76 8.30 7.90
C VAL A 350 9.20 6.92 8.40
N TRP A 351 8.46 6.33 9.33
CA TRP A 351 8.68 4.93 9.72
C TRP A 351 8.42 4.02 8.53
N SER A 352 9.05 2.85 8.50
CA SER A 352 8.74 1.86 7.44
C SER A 352 7.27 1.47 7.50
N GLY A 353 6.70 1.33 8.70
CA GLY A 353 5.31 0.91 8.91
C GLY A 353 4.99 -0.46 8.32
N GLY A 354 6.00 -1.21 7.88
CA GLY A 354 5.88 -2.48 7.15
C GLY A 354 5.98 -2.36 5.63
N GLY A 355 5.99 -1.15 5.08
CA GLY A 355 6.23 -0.90 3.67
C GLY A 355 7.72 -0.88 3.31
N VAL A 356 8.00 -1.03 2.01
CA VAL A 356 9.35 -0.89 1.45
C VAL A 356 9.89 0.49 1.75
N TRP A 357 11.04 0.55 2.40
CA TRP A 357 11.62 1.78 2.93
C TRP A 357 13.13 1.79 2.67
N ASN A 358 13.66 2.90 2.14
CA ASN A 358 15.10 3.13 1.98
C ASN A 358 15.85 1.95 1.34
N SER A 359 15.30 1.37 0.29
CA SER A 359 15.83 0.12 -0.23
C SER A 359 15.40 -0.17 -1.64
N VAL A 360 16.15 -1.07 -2.27
CA VAL A 360 15.78 -1.81 -3.47
C VAL A 360 15.69 -3.29 -3.12
N TYR A 361 14.70 -3.99 -3.68
CA TYR A 361 14.53 -5.42 -3.45
C TYR A 361 14.30 -6.20 -4.74
N ILE A 362 14.56 -7.51 -4.65
CA ILE A 362 14.27 -8.51 -5.68
C ILE A 362 13.52 -9.66 -5.00
N LEU A 363 12.39 -10.06 -5.58
CA LEU A 363 11.46 -11.05 -5.04
C LEU A 363 10.97 -11.99 -6.15
N PRO A 364 11.71 -13.07 -6.48
CA PRO A 364 11.13 -14.21 -7.16
C PRO A 364 10.02 -14.86 -6.32
N ASN A 365 8.89 -15.15 -6.97
CA ASN A 365 7.72 -15.79 -6.38
C ASN A 365 7.17 -16.86 -7.33
N ILE A 366 6.82 -18.01 -6.77
CA ILE A 366 6.15 -19.10 -7.47
C ILE A 366 4.88 -19.45 -6.73
N ARG A 367 3.81 -19.66 -7.50
CA ARG A 367 2.51 -20.07 -7.00
C ARG A 367 2.04 -21.31 -7.73
N VAL A 368 1.45 -22.25 -7.00
CA VAL A 368 0.85 -23.48 -7.54
C VAL A 368 -0.50 -23.72 -6.88
N ARG A 369 -1.50 -24.09 -7.69
CA ARG A 369 -2.88 -24.40 -7.27
C ARG A 369 -3.23 -25.81 -7.73
N PRO A 370 -2.85 -26.85 -6.97
CA PRO A 370 -2.99 -28.23 -7.42
C PRO A 370 -4.45 -28.69 -7.49
N ILE A 371 -5.33 -28.14 -6.65
CA ILE A 371 -6.77 -28.40 -6.64
C ILE A 371 -7.53 -27.10 -6.36
N PRO A 372 -8.83 -27.01 -6.70
CA PRO A 372 -9.65 -25.84 -6.41
C PRO A 372 -9.65 -25.49 -4.93
N GLY A 373 -9.50 -24.20 -4.64
CA GLY A 373 -9.44 -23.69 -3.27
C GLY A 373 -8.08 -23.84 -2.58
N LEU A 374 -7.17 -24.72 -3.05
CA LEU A 374 -5.85 -24.91 -2.45
C LEU A 374 -4.77 -24.17 -3.24
N GLU A 375 -3.98 -23.36 -2.54
CA GLU A 375 -2.88 -22.58 -3.11
C GLU A 375 -1.61 -22.74 -2.26
N LEU A 376 -0.49 -23.00 -2.95
CA LEU A 376 0.85 -23.02 -2.40
C LEU A 376 1.62 -21.84 -3.00
N ILE A 377 2.27 -21.06 -2.15
CA ILE A 377 3.10 -19.93 -2.55
C ILE A 377 4.48 -20.11 -1.94
N GLY A 378 5.52 -19.88 -2.73
CA GLY A 378 6.89 -19.78 -2.26
C GLY A 378 7.52 -18.52 -2.82
N GLN A 379 8.22 -17.75 -1.99
CA GLN A 379 8.96 -16.58 -2.44
C GLN A 379 10.32 -16.48 -1.74
N PHE A 380 11.24 -15.79 -2.40
CA PHE A 380 12.55 -15.49 -1.84
C PHE A 380 12.86 -14.02 -2.07
N LEU A 381 13.11 -13.29 -0.99
CA LEU A 381 13.38 -11.86 -0.99
C LEU A 381 14.87 -11.63 -0.73
N VAL A 382 15.46 -10.70 -1.48
CA VAL A 382 16.76 -10.09 -1.15
C VAL A 382 16.60 -8.59 -1.28
N ALA A 383 17.09 -7.84 -0.30
CA ALA A 383 17.01 -6.39 -0.33
C ALA A 383 18.31 -5.71 0.09
N PHE A 384 18.52 -4.53 -0.46
CA PHE A 384 19.68 -3.68 -0.24
C PHE A 384 19.19 -2.29 0.15
N ALA A 385 19.85 -1.67 1.12
CA ALA A 385 19.59 -0.29 1.49
C ALA A 385 19.89 0.64 0.31
N ASP A 386 19.13 1.71 0.14
CA ASP A 386 19.46 2.80 -0.80
C ASP A 386 20.45 3.79 -0.17
N GLN A 387 20.31 4.03 1.14
CA GLN A 387 21.20 4.86 1.95
C GLN A 387 21.45 4.22 3.32
N LEU A 388 22.68 4.27 3.83
CA LEU A 388 22.99 3.89 5.22
C LEU A 388 22.76 5.09 6.16
N ASN A 389 21.49 5.38 6.42
CA ASN A 389 21.06 6.42 7.36
C ASN A 389 20.96 5.88 8.81
N LEU A 390 20.56 6.71 9.77
CA LEU A 390 20.56 6.37 11.20
C LEU A 390 19.88 5.03 11.56
N PRO A 391 18.67 4.71 11.04
CA PRO A 391 18.07 3.41 11.32
C PRO A 391 18.87 2.22 10.82
N LEU A 392 19.80 2.40 9.88
CA LEU A 392 20.63 1.34 9.32
C LEU A 392 22.10 1.39 9.77
N ALA A 393 22.60 2.56 10.14
CA ALA A 393 23.96 2.81 10.61
C ALA A 393 24.08 2.58 12.13
N ASP A 394 24.25 1.33 12.55
CA ASP A 394 24.56 1.00 13.95
C ASP A 394 26.03 1.39 14.26
N ASN A 395 26.23 2.56 14.87
CA ASN A 395 27.49 3.02 15.50
C ASN A 395 28.79 2.87 14.69
N ARG A 396 28.72 2.63 13.37
CA ARG A 396 29.85 2.84 12.48
C ARG A 396 30.23 4.31 12.68
N ASP A 397 31.53 4.58 12.87
CA ASP A 397 32.16 5.88 13.12
C ASP A 397 31.35 7.09 12.62
N PRO A 398 31.49 8.30 13.20
CA PRO A 398 30.91 9.55 12.66
C PRO A 398 31.40 9.92 11.24
N ALA A 399 31.93 8.96 10.48
CA ALA A 399 31.98 8.93 9.02
C ALA A 399 30.68 9.49 8.43
N PRO A 400 30.83 10.33 7.39
CA PRO A 400 29.82 11.29 7.00
C PRO A 400 28.49 10.59 6.72
N ALA A 401 27.46 11.07 7.43
CA ALA A 401 26.08 11.14 7.00
C ALA A 401 25.91 10.66 5.55
N SER A 402 25.36 9.44 5.42
CA SER A 402 25.02 8.69 4.18
C SER A 402 26.11 8.42 3.15
N THR A 403 26.38 7.13 2.96
CA THR A 403 26.97 6.61 1.72
C THR A 403 25.83 6.11 0.83
N PHE A 404 25.74 6.65 -0.39
CA PHE A 404 24.84 6.11 -1.42
C PHE A 404 25.15 4.63 -1.62
N CYS A 405 24.14 3.79 -1.47
CA CYS A 405 24.28 2.35 -1.49
C CYS A 405 23.83 1.78 -2.83
N GLY A 406 24.65 0.89 -3.38
CA GLY A 406 24.28 0.02 -4.49
C GLY A 406 23.92 -1.39 -4.01
N LEU A 407 24.08 -2.38 -4.88
CA LEU A 407 23.92 -3.81 -4.56
C LEU A 407 25.16 -4.40 -3.84
N GLY A 408 25.85 -3.57 -3.04
CA GLY A 408 27.04 -3.95 -2.27
C GLY A 408 26.69 -4.76 -1.02
N GLU A 409 27.64 -5.57 -0.54
CA GLU A 409 27.46 -6.42 0.65
C GLU A 409 27.21 -5.60 1.92
N GLU A 410 27.86 -4.46 2.05
CA GLU A 410 27.71 -3.51 3.16
C GLU A 410 26.32 -2.87 3.24
N CYS A 411 25.60 -2.88 2.12
CA CYS A 411 24.25 -2.36 1.94
C CYS A 411 23.18 -3.46 2.00
N LEU A 412 23.57 -4.74 2.00
CA LEU A 412 22.64 -5.86 2.08
C LEU A 412 21.85 -5.79 3.41
N LEU A 413 20.54 -5.63 3.30
CA LEU A 413 19.61 -5.68 4.43
C LEU A 413 19.40 -7.13 4.87
N GLY A 414 19.41 -8.06 3.93
CA GLY A 414 19.30 -9.49 4.22
C GLY A 414 18.60 -10.24 3.12
N TRP A 415 18.28 -11.49 3.43
CA TRP A 415 17.45 -12.35 2.60
C TRP A 415 16.32 -12.95 3.44
N GLU A 416 15.22 -13.27 2.80
CA GLU A 416 14.07 -13.92 3.43
C GLU A 416 13.48 -14.97 2.48
N ALA A 417 13.01 -16.07 3.05
CA ALA A 417 12.35 -17.15 2.33
C ALA A 417 11.01 -17.44 3.00
N ASP A 418 9.93 -17.32 2.22
CA ASP A 418 8.58 -17.52 2.73
C ASP A 418 7.86 -18.62 1.97
N VAL A 419 7.03 -19.37 2.70
CA VAL A 419 6.14 -20.38 2.16
C VAL A 419 4.75 -20.19 2.76
N ALA A 420 3.73 -20.18 1.90
CA ALA A 420 2.34 -20.13 2.31
C ALA A 420 1.54 -21.33 1.79
N LEU A 421 0.62 -21.78 2.63
CA LEU A 421 -0.44 -22.72 2.31
C LEU A 421 -1.78 -22.03 2.55
N LYS A 422 -2.52 -21.74 1.47
CA LYS A 422 -3.82 -21.08 1.54
C LYS A 422 -4.91 -22.04 1.07
N MET A 423 -6.03 -22.06 1.79
CA MET A 423 -7.21 -22.86 1.48
C MET A 423 -8.47 -22.01 1.55
N ASN A 424 -9.28 -22.04 0.50
CA ASN A 424 -10.59 -21.41 0.47
C ASN A 424 -11.67 -22.47 0.21
N TRP A 425 -12.81 -22.36 0.88
CA TRP A 425 -13.95 -23.26 0.68
C TRP A 425 -15.28 -22.57 1.00
N GLY A 426 -16.38 -23.28 0.72
CA GLY A 426 -17.74 -22.76 0.86
C GLY A 426 -18.26 -22.11 -0.43
N PRO A 427 -19.55 -21.74 -0.48
CA PRO A 427 -20.09 -20.94 -1.57
C PRO A 427 -19.26 -19.65 -1.70
N ASN A 428 -18.85 -19.29 -2.92
CA ASN A 428 -18.11 -18.04 -3.19
C ASN A 428 -16.81 -17.82 -2.40
N ASP A 429 -16.12 -18.88 -1.94
CA ASP A 429 -14.87 -18.76 -1.16
C ASP A 429 -15.03 -17.96 0.15
N GLU A 430 -16.20 -18.12 0.80
CA GLU A 430 -16.57 -17.48 2.07
C GLU A 430 -15.61 -17.85 3.21
N MET A 431 -15.20 -19.11 3.31
CA MET A 431 -14.25 -19.57 4.32
C MET A 431 -12.83 -19.57 3.76
N ARG A 432 -11.88 -19.05 4.53
CA ARG A 432 -10.46 -19.00 4.16
C ARG A 432 -9.58 -19.42 5.33
N TRP A 433 -8.51 -20.12 5.02
CA TRP A 433 -7.45 -20.51 5.95
C TRP A 433 -6.10 -20.27 5.31
N SER A 434 -5.15 -19.74 6.07
CA SER A 434 -3.79 -19.49 5.60
C SER A 434 -2.79 -19.93 6.68
N ASN A 435 -1.70 -20.59 6.28
CA ASN A 435 -0.49 -20.69 7.09
C ASN A 435 0.67 -20.12 6.30
N GLU A 436 1.40 -19.23 6.91
CA GLU A 436 2.48 -18.48 6.31
C GLU A 436 3.69 -18.62 7.22
N PHE A 437 4.75 -19.24 6.71
CA PHE A 437 6.02 -19.41 7.40
C PHE A 437 7.09 -18.59 6.68
N GLY A 438 7.83 -17.79 7.44
CA GLY A 438 8.95 -17.00 6.92
C GLY A 438 10.20 -17.25 7.73
N ILE A 439 11.35 -17.26 7.07
CA ILE A 439 12.68 -17.30 7.69
C ILE A 439 13.59 -16.27 7.01
N MET A 440 14.32 -15.51 7.81
CA MET A 440 15.14 -14.41 7.36
C MET A 440 16.55 -14.50 7.95
N GLY A 441 17.55 -14.23 7.10
CA GLY A 441 18.92 -13.93 7.51
C GLY A 441 19.20 -12.44 7.37
N ALA A 442 19.55 -11.77 8.47
CA ALA A 442 19.87 -10.35 8.47
C ALA A 442 21.25 -10.08 7.82
N GLY A 443 21.31 -9.06 6.98
CA GLY A 443 22.53 -8.63 6.32
C GLY A 443 23.32 -7.58 7.13
N PRO A 444 24.53 -7.21 6.69
CA PRO A 444 25.41 -6.27 7.39
C PRO A 444 24.80 -4.87 7.61
N ALA A 445 23.91 -4.42 6.72
CA ALA A 445 23.20 -3.14 6.87
C ALA A 445 22.22 -3.16 8.05
N LEU A 446 21.88 -4.35 8.58
CA LEU A 446 21.07 -4.48 9.78
C LEU A 446 21.86 -4.34 11.10
N GLY A 447 23.17 -4.18 11.01
CA GLY A 447 24.07 -4.05 12.15
C GLY A 447 24.47 -5.40 12.76
N PRO A 448 25.58 -5.44 13.51
CA PRO A 448 26.19 -6.68 13.99
C PRO A 448 25.31 -7.48 14.95
N ARG A 449 24.40 -6.81 15.67
CA ARG A 449 23.47 -7.48 16.60
C ARG A 449 22.49 -8.40 15.88
N LEU A 450 21.99 -7.98 14.72
CA LEU A 450 21.04 -8.78 13.93
C LEU A 450 21.75 -9.72 12.96
N GLN A 451 22.93 -9.36 12.45
CA GLN A 451 23.65 -10.13 11.43
C GLN A 451 23.95 -11.61 11.81
N SER A 452 24.08 -11.90 13.10
CA SER A 452 24.30 -13.27 13.60
C SER A 452 23.01 -14.04 13.91
N SER A 453 21.85 -13.43 13.69
CA SER A 453 20.56 -13.98 14.05
C SER A 453 19.79 -14.46 12.81
N ILE A 454 19.14 -15.60 12.97
CA ILE A 454 18.08 -16.06 12.07
C ILE A 454 16.75 -15.67 12.73
N VAL A 455 15.93 -14.90 12.01
CA VAL A 455 14.59 -14.52 12.45
C VAL A 455 13.59 -15.40 11.70
N TRP A 456 12.53 -15.82 12.37
CA TRP A 456 11.47 -16.61 11.73
C TRP A 456 10.11 -16.23 12.28
N THR A 457 9.06 -16.50 11.51
CA THR A 457 7.67 -16.34 11.92
C THR A 457 6.79 -17.45 11.36
N LEU A 458 5.71 -17.77 12.07
CA LEU A 458 4.64 -18.61 11.59
C LEU A 458 3.32 -17.91 11.92
N GLN A 459 2.53 -17.63 10.90
CA GLN A 459 1.23 -16.99 11.03
C GLN A 459 0.15 -17.94 10.50
N SER A 460 -0.84 -18.22 11.33
CA SER A 460 -2.01 -19.02 10.97
C SER A 460 -3.25 -18.14 11.03
N ARG A 461 -4.06 -18.13 9.98
CA ARG A 461 -5.26 -17.31 9.89
C ARG A 461 -6.45 -18.15 9.46
N ILE A 462 -7.63 -17.81 9.98
CA ILE A 462 -8.91 -18.29 9.49
C ILE A 462 -9.86 -17.09 9.37
N ALA A 463 -10.54 -16.97 8.26
CA ALA A 463 -11.44 -15.86 7.98
C ALA A 463 -12.77 -16.36 7.38
N TYR A 464 -13.84 -15.66 7.73
CA TYR A 464 -15.15 -15.79 7.09
C TYR A 464 -15.51 -14.45 6.45
N VAL A 465 -15.71 -14.43 5.13
CA VAL A 465 -15.95 -13.22 4.33
C VAL A 465 -17.39 -13.23 3.83
N PHE A 466 -18.16 -12.19 4.17
CA PHE A 466 -19.58 -12.05 3.81
C PHE A 466 -19.92 -10.71 3.13
#